data_AF-A0A2N2JJV4-F1
#
_entry.id   AF-A0A2N2JJV4-F1
#
_cell.length_a   1.000
_cell.length_b   1.000
_cell.length_c   1.000
_cell.angle_alpha   90.00
_cell.angle_beta   90.00
_cell.angle_gamma   90.00
#
_symmetry.space_group_name_H-M   'P 1'
#
loop_
_entity.id
_entity.type
_entity.pdbx_description
1 polymer ?
#
loop_
_entity_poly.entity_id
_entity_poly.type
_entity_poly.pdbx_seq_one_letter_code
_entity_poly.pdbx_strand_id
1 'polypeptide(L)'
;HDAFWPLTGKHTVPPRTCESCHADGYVNTPTQCVGCHRDKYDATTNPNHAATGFGTDCESCHDTVDWGNGSFDHESKFPIASGKHRNITCSECHNNAASYSDFSCTGCHEHTLTKMNQEHQGEVSNYQATLNQYGVERGCLHCHPDGRKHDD
;
A
#
# COMPACT_ATOMS: atom_id res chain seq x y z
N HIS A 1 19.24 16.02 -14.20
CA HIS A 1 18.38 14.95 -13.67
C HIS A 1 17.68 15.35 -12.38
N ASP A 2 18.32 16.16 -11.52
CA ASP A 2 17.75 16.62 -10.23
C ASP A 2 16.40 17.35 -10.33
N ALA A 3 16.10 17.98 -11.47
CA ALA A 3 14.82 18.65 -11.74
C ALA A 3 13.79 17.78 -12.50
N PHE A 4 14.11 16.52 -12.82
CA PHE A 4 13.25 15.64 -13.65
C PHE A 4 13.02 14.28 -12.99
N TRP A 5 14.06 13.43 -12.95
CA TRP A 5 14.04 12.11 -12.34
C TRP A 5 15.41 11.87 -11.67
N PRO A 6 15.47 11.79 -10.33
CA PRO A 6 16.71 11.61 -9.59
C PRO A 6 17.40 10.29 -9.95
N LEU A 7 18.69 10.35 -10.28
CA LEU A 7 19.51 9.16 -10.53
C LEU A 7 20.08 8.65 -9.20
N THR A 8 19.44 7.66 -8.60
CA THR A 8 19.85 7.07 -7.32
C THR A 8 20.15 5.58 -7.45
N GLY A 9 21.00 5.06 -6.55
CA GLY A 9 21.30 3.63 -6.46
C GLY A 9 21.77 3.01 -7.77
N LYS A 10 21.11 1.95 -8.24
CA LYS A 10 21.46 1.21 -9.47
C LYS A 10 21.22 2.00 -10.77
N HIS A 11 20.62 3.18 -10.68
CA HIS A 11 20.38 4.07 -11.82
C HIS A 11 21.45 5.17 -11.96
N THR A 12 22.52 5.15 -11.16
CA THR A 12 23.62 6.11 -11.33
C THR A 12 24.38 5.92 -12.63
N VAL A 13 24.87 7.02 -13.16
CA VAL A 13 25.75 7.11 -14.32
C VAL A 13 27.08 7.67 -13.81
N PRO A 14 28.19 6.90 -13.79
CA PRO A 14 28.36 5.47 -14.11
C PRO A 14 27.81 4.49 -13.03
N PRO A 15 27.68 3.17 -13.32
CA PRO A 15 28.13 2.43 -14.51
C PRO A 15 27.13 2.38 -15.67
N ARG A 16 25.92 2.93 -15.52
CA ARG A 16 25.00 3.10 -16.66
C ARG A 16 25.53 4.17 -17.62
N THR A 17 25.03 4.16 -18.85
CA THR A 17 25.31 5.20 -19.85
C THR A 17 24.03 5.98 -20.17
N CYS A 18 24.18 7.14 -20.81
CA CYS A 18 23.04 7.97 -21.22
C CYS A 18 22.05 7.19 -22.10
N GLU A 19 22.58 6.38 -23.02
CA GLU A 19 21.83 5.58 -24.00
C GLU A 19 21.10 4.41 -23.33
N SER A 20 21.47 4.02 -22.11
CA SER A 20 20.76 2.99 -21.36
C SER A 20 19.30 3.39 -21.06
N CYS A 21 19.01 4.70 -21.04
CA CYS A 21 17.67 5.25 -20.82
C CYS A 21 17.15 6.05 -22.03
N HIS A 22 18.05 6.73 -22.74
CA HIS A 22 17.72 7.63 -23.85
C HIS A 22 18.00 7.01 -25.23
N ALA A 23 17.75 5.70 -25.38
CA ALA A 23 17.99 4.98 -26.63
C ALA A 23 17.21 5.58 -27.82
N ASP A 24 15.97 6.03 -27.58
CA ASP A 24 15.10 6.67 -28.56
C ASP A 24 15.14 8.21 -28.49
N GLY A 25 16.17 8.76 -27.82
CA GLY A 25 16.34 10.18 -27.55
C GLY A 25 15.88 10.61 -26.16
N TYR A 26 15.97 11.91 -25.90
CA TYR A 26 15.74 12.52 -24.58
C TYR A 26 14.29 12.91 -24.32
N VAL A 27 13.41 12.74 -25.30
CA VAL A 27 11.99 13.08 -25.21
C VAL A 27 11.22 11.79 -24.91
N ASN A 28 10.23 11.86 -24.02
CA ASN A 28 9.37 10.73 -23.64
C ASN A 28 10.08 9.54 -22.98
N THR A 29 11.28 9.72 -22.44
CA THR A 29 11.90 8.69 -21.59
C THR A 29 11.02 8.47 -20.36
N PRO A 30 10.58 7.22 -20.08
CA PRO A 30 9.70 6.96 -18.94
C PRO A 30 10.35 7.35 -17.61
N THR A 31 9.58 8.00 -16.74
CA THR A 31 10.03 8.41 -15.39
C THR A 31 9.37 7.61 -14.28
N GLN A 32 8.45 6.70 -14.61
CA GLN A 32 7.85 5.76 -13.67
C GLN A 32 8.57 4.42 -13.76
N CYS A 33 8.77 3.75 -12.61
CA CYS A 33 9.49 2.48 -12.53
C CYS A 33 8.97 1.45 -13.54
N VAL A 34 7.66 1.30 -13.64
CA VAL A 34 7.03 0.29 -14.52
C VAL A 34 7.20 0.58 -15.99
N GLY A 35 7.48 1.83 -16.37
CA GLY A 35 7.76 2.19 -17.75
C GLY A 35 8.96 1.42 -18.33
N CYS A 36 9.92 1.06 -17.47
CA CYS A 36 11.07 0.23 -17.83
C CYS A 36 11.04 -1.18 -17.20
N HIS A 37 10.40 -1.33 -16.05
CA HIS A 37 10.44 -2.55 -15.24
C HIS A 37 9.13 -3.36 -15.25
N ARG A 38 8.25 -3.16 -16.24
CA ARG A 38 6.99 -3.91 -16.38
C ARG A 38 7.20 -5.43 -16.36
N ASP A 39 8.09 -5.94 -17.20
CA ASP A 39 8.35 -7.37 -17.29
C ASP A 39 8.87 -7.95 -15.97
N LYS A 40 9.65 -7.16 -15.21
CA LYS A 40 10.12 -7.57 -13.88
C LYS A 40 8.98 -7.60 -12.88
N TYR A 41 8.11 -6.60 -12.89
CA TYR A 41 6.90 -6.58 -12.07
C TYR A 41 6.02 -7.82 -12.34
N ASP A 42 5.73 -8.11 -13.62
CA ASP A 42 4.85 -9.23 -14.01
C ASP A 42 5.48 -10.61 -13.73
N ALA A 43 6.81 -10.71 -13.78
CA ALA A 43 7.54 -11.98 -13.55
C ALA A 43 7.92 -12.24 -12.08
N THR A 44 7.70 -11.29 -11.16
CA THR A 44 8.06 -11.45 -9.74
C THR A 44 7.13 -12.47 -9.09
N THR A 45 7.68 -13.43 -8.35
CA THR A 45 6.92 -14.52 -7.71
C THR A 45 7.02 -14.53 -6.18
N ASN A 46 7.91 -13.72 -5.59
CA ASN A 46 8.14 -13.69 -4.16
C ASN A 46 8.28 -12.25 -3.61
N PRO A 47 7.18 -11.66 -3.10
CA PRO A 47 5.79 -12.06 -3.33
C PRO A 47 5.38 -11.86 -4.80
N ASN A 48 4.36 -12.58 -5.28
CA ASN A 48 3.89 -12.38 -6.65
C ASN A 48 3.07 -11.09 -6.76
N HIS A 49 3.66 -10.02 -7.30
CA HIS A 49 3.03 -8.68 -7.35
C HIS A 49 1.71 -8.66 -8.12
N ALA A 50 1.67 -9.29 -9.30
CA ALA A 50 0.48 -9.30 -10.15
C ALA A 50 -0.66 -10.13 -9.54
N ALA A 51 -0.35 -11.30 -9.00
CA ALA A 51 -1.34 -12.16 -8.33
C ALA A 51 -1.85 -11.53 -7.03
N THR A 52 -0.98 -10.81 -6.31
CA THR A 52 -1.35 -10.08 -5.08
C THR A 52 -2.08 -8.78 -5.30
N GLY A 53 -2.10 -8.26 -6.53
CA GLY A 53 -2.76 -6.99 -6.83
C GLY A 53 -1.98 -5.79 -6.28
N PHE A 54 -0.67 -5.92 -6.03
CA PHE A 54 0.14 -4.78 -5.62
C PHE A 54 0.17 -3.71 -6.69
N GLY A 55 0.12 -2.45 -6.25
CA GLY A 55 0.21 -1.30 -7.16
C GLY A 55 1.57 -1.19 -7.84
N THR A 56 1.68 -0.19 -8.70
CA THR A 56 2.91 0.13 -9.45
C THR A 56 3.75 1.24 -8.78
N ASP A 57 3.37 1.64 -7.56
CA ASP A 57 4.12 2.56 -6.71
C ASP A 57 5.26 1.80 -6.04
N CYS A 58 6.31 1.52 -6.81
CA CYS A 58 7.38 0.61 -6.38
C CYS A 58 8.11 1.15 -5.14
N GLU A 59 8.21 2.47 -5.04
CA GLU A 59 8.88 3.21 -3.97
C GLU A 59 8.18 3.06 -2.61
N SER A 60 6.95 2.57 -2.57
CA SER A 60 6.27 2.26 -1.30
C SER A 60 6.92 1.09 -0.56
N CYS A 61 7.68 0.25 -1.26
CA CYS A 61 8.31 -0.94 -0.70
C CYS A 61 9.80 -1.07 -1.05
N HIS A 62 10.17 -0.72 -2.28
CA HIS A 62 11.53 -0.91 -2.80
C HIS A 62 12.27 0.41 -2.88
N ASP A 63 13.58 0.36 -2.67
CA ASP A 63 14.47 1.47 -3.00
C ASP A 63 15.40 1.12 -4.17
N THR A 64 16.00 2.16 -4.75
CA THR A 64 16.87 2.01 -5.93
C THR A 64 18.26 1.47 -5.62
N VAL A 65 18.66 1.40 -4.35
CA VAL A 65 19.97 0.94 -3.87
C VAL A 65 19.95 -0.57 -3.63
N ASP A 66 18.96 -1.06 -2.89
CA ASP A 66 18.77 -2.46 -2.50
C ASP A 66 17.36 -2.98 -2.86
N TRP A 67 17.07 -3.01 -4.16
CA TRP A 67 15.78 -3.40 -4.71
C TRP A 67 15.24 -4.74 -4.18
N GLY A 68 16.12 -5.69 -3.87
CA GLY A 68 15.74 -7.04 -3.43
C GLY A 68 15.20 -7.08 -2.00
N ASN A 69 15.49 -6.07 -1.18
CA ASN A 69 15.09 -6.00 0.22
C ASN A 69 13.91 -5.06 0.42
N GLY A 70 12.87 -5.26 -0.40
CA GLY A 70 11.64 -4.48 -0.29
C GLY A 70 11.00 -4.66 1.09
N SER A 71 10.61 -3.57 1.73
CA SER A 71 9.97 -3.57 3.04
C SER A 71 8.75 -2.65 3.04
N PHE A 72 7.66 -3.10 3.66
CA PHE A 72 6.46 -2.29 3.81
C PHE A 72 6.35 -1.80 5.26
N ASP A 73 6.28 -0.49 5.41
CA ASP A 73 6.07 0.12 6.72
C ASP A 73 4.60 0.03 7.13
N HIS A 74 4.30 -0.94 8.01
CA HIS A 74 2.98 -1.03 8.62
C HIS A 74 2.72 0.17 9.54
N GLU A 75 3.71 0.71 10.25
CA GLU A 75 3.43 1.68 11.31
C GLU A 75 2.92 3.04 10.77
N SER A 76 3.32 3.46 9.58
CA SER A 76 2.74 4.65 8.93
C SER A 76 1.38 4.40 8.27
N LYS A 77 0.97 3.15 8.11
CA LYS A 77 -0.27 2.76 7.39
C LYS A 77 -1.34 2.25 8.34
N PHE A 78 -0.96 1.30 9.18
CA PHE A 78 -1.74 0.70 10.26
C PHE A 78 -0.79 0.17 11.35
N PRO A 79 -0.63 0.88 12.48
CA PRO A 79 0.27 0.46 13.57
C PRO A 79 -0.09 -0.91 14.14
N ILE A 80 0.84 -1.87 14.04
CA ILE A 80 0.69 -3.24 14.57
C ILE A 80 1.77 -3.59 15.60
N ALA A 81 2.79 -2.76 15.77
CA ALA A 81 3.87 -3.00 16.73
C ALA A 81 3.45 -2.74 18.19
N SER A 82 2.30 -2.11 18.41
CA SER A 82 1.79 -1.74 19.74
C SER A 82 0.29 -2.02 19.90
N GLY A 83 -0.23 -1.88 21.11
CA GLY A 83 -1.66 -2.08 21.39
C GLY A 83 -2.11 -3.56 21.29
N LYS A 84 -3.41 -3.76 21.01
CA LYS A 84 -4.06 -5.08 20.97
C LYS A 84 -3.73 -5.90 19.71
N HIS A 85 -3.24 -5.25 18.65
CA HIS A 85 -2.79 -5.91 17.42
C HIS A 85 -1.32 -6.35 17.47
N ARG A 86 -0.63 -6.10 18.58
CA ARG A 86 0.76 -6.53 18.77
C ARG A 86 0.88 -8.06 18.73
N ASN A 87 1.86 -8.54 17.97
CA ASN A 87 2.18 -9.97 17.77
C ASN A 87 1.12 -10.77 16.99
N ILE A 88 0.23 -10.09 16.26
CA ILE A 88 -0.64 -10.74 15.31
C ILE A 88 0.18 -11.29 14.13
N THR A 89 -0.18 -12.45 13.62
CA THR A 89 0.41 -13.06 12.43
C THR A 89 -0.16 -12.43 11.17
N CYS A 90 0.63 -12.42 10.08
CA CYS A 90 0.22 -11.78 8.82
C CYS A 90 -1.12 -12.33 8.31
N SER A 91 -1.35 -13.64 8.46
CA SER A 91 -2.54 -14.35 8.01
C SER A 91 -3.81 -14.00 8.78
N GLU A 92 -3.71 -13.46 10.00
CA GLU A 92 -4.91 -13.08 10.77
C GLU A 92 -5.59 -11.82 10.20
N CYS A 93 -4.84 -10.94 9.54
CA CYS A 93 -5.39 -9.81 8.78
C CYS A 93 -5.49 -10.13 7.29
N HIS A 94 -4.40 -10.65 6.71
CA HIS A 94 -4.28 -10.97 5.29
C HIS A 94 -4.68 -12.42 5.03
N ASN A 95 -5.98 -12.69 5.13
CA ASN A 95 -6.55 -14.02 4.99
C ASN A 95 -6.42 -14.61 3.57
N ASN A 96 -6.12 -13.76 2.59
CA ASN A 96 -5.87 -14.18 1.21
C ASN A 96 -4.36 -14.28 0.97
N ALA A 97 -3.81 -15.50 1.00
CA ALA A 97 -2.39 -15.72 0.69
C ALA A 97 -2.01 -15.30 -0.74
N ALA A 98 -3.00 -15.20 -1.64
CA ALA A 98 -2.80 -14.70 -2.97
C ALA A 98 -2.89 -13.18 -3.06
N SER A 99 -3.39 -12.45 -2.04
CA SER A 99 -3.47 -10.98 -2.01
C SER A 99 -3.37 -10.40 -0.59
N TYR A 100 -2.29 -9.67 -0.33
CA TYR A 100 -2.08 -8.95 0.93
C TYR A 100 -2.78 -7.58 0.97
N SER A 101 -3.47 -7.17 -0.10
CA SER A 101 -4.28 -5.95 -0.07
C SER A 101 -5.65 -6.15 0.57
N ASP A 102 -6.09 -7.39 0.70
CA ASP A 102 -7.38 -7.74 1.26
C ASP A 102 -7.27 -7.94 2.78
N PHE A 103 -7.90 -7.08 3.57
CA PHE A 103 -8.13 -7.27 5.00
C PHE A 103 -9.37 -6.50 5.42
N SER A 104 -10.05 -6.95 6.48
CA SER A 104 -11.22 -6.28 7.04
C SER A 104 -11.12 -6.09 8.54
N CYS A 105 -11.46 -4.89 9.02
CA CYS A 105 -11.58 -4.62 10.45
C CYS A 105 -12.74 -5.40 11.07
N THR A 106 -13.82 -5.59 10.31
CA THR A 106 -15.08 -6.19 10.79
C THR A 106 -15.02 -7.70 10.94
N GLY A 107 -13.97 -8.34 10.41
CA GLY A 107 -13.70 -9.76 10.63
C GLY A 107 -13.35 -10.10 12.08
N CYS A 108 -12.83 -9.14 12.84
CA CYS A 108 -12.52 -9.31 14.27
C CYS A 108 -13.27 -8.32 15.17
N HIS A 109 -13.54 -7.10 14.70
CA HIS A 109 -14.27 -6.08 15.46
C HIS A 109 -15.76 -6.08 15.07
N GLU A 110 -16.63 -6.32 16.05
CA GLU A 110 -18.09 -6.34 15.83
C GLU A 110 -18.59 -4.94 15.44
N HIS A 111 -18.78 -4.71 14.14
CA HIS A 111 -19.31 -3.48 13.57
C HIS A 111 -20.27 -3.84 12.44
N THR A 112 -21.42 -4.42 12.79
CA THR A 112 -22.50 -4.60 11.82
C THR A 112 -22.94 -3.23 11.31
N LEU A 113 -23.25 -3.13 10.01
CA LEU A 113 -23.69 -1.87 9.40
C LEU A 113 -24.86 -1.24 10.17
N THR A 114 -25.78 -2.07 10.67
CA THR A 114 -26.91 -1.63 11.50
C THR A 114 -26.46 -0.95 12.79
N LYS A 115 -25.54 -1.55 13.55
CA LYS A 115 -25.04 -0.97 14.81
C LYS A 115 -24.19 0.27 14.56
N MET A 116 -23.28 0.23 13.56
CA MET A 116 -22.49 1.40 13.22
C MET A 116 -23.35 2.59 12.80
N ASN A 117 -24.36 2.35 11.96
CA ASN A 117 -25.27 3.42 11.55
C ASN A 117 -25.99 3.99 12.76
N GLN A 118 -26.41 3.15 13.71
CA GLN A 118 -27.09 3.62 14.93
C GLN A 118 -26.19 4.51 15.80
N GLU A 119 -24.91 4.14 16.00
CA GLU A 119 -23.99 4.90 16.86
C GLU A 119 -23.44 6.16 16.19
N HIS A 120 -23.19 6.13 14.87
CA HIS A 120 -22.60 7.27 14.15
C HIS A 120 -23.65 8.25 13.59
N GLN A 121 -24.91 7.84 13.47
CA GLN A 121 -25.99 8.69 12.96
C GLN A 121 -26.26 9.84 13.94
N GLY A 122 -25.90 11.06 13.53
CA GLY A 122 -26.12 12.27 14.31
C GLY A 122 -24.93 12.67 15.19
N GLU A 123 -24.05 11.74 15.53
CA GLU A 123 -22.82 12.00 16.31
C GLU A 123 -21.63 12.37 15.40
N VAL A 124 -21.52 11.74 14.22
CA VAL A 124 -20.46 12.03 13.25
C VAL A 124 -21.01 12.82 12.08
N SER A 125 -20.59 14.09 11.97
CA SER A 125 -20.94 14.94 10.82
C SER A 125 -20.44 14.31 9.51
N ASN A 126 -21.31 14.21 8.50
CA ASN A 126 -21.04 13.64 7.17
C ASN A 126 -20.83 12.11 7.11
N TYR A 127 -21.28 11.35 8.11
CA TYR A 127 -21.28 9.88 8.05
C TYR A 127 -22.17 9.36 6.88
N GLN A 128 -21.60 8.55 5.98
CA GLN A 128 -22.28 8.00 4.78
C GLN A 128 -22.47 6.48 4.94
N ALA A 129 -23.67 6.07 5.37
CA ALA A 129 -24.04 4.68 5.68
C ALA A 129 -24.04 3.69 4.48
N THR A 130 -23.96 4.18 3.24
CA THR A 130 -24.14 3.37 2.01
C THR A 130 -22.84 2.91 1.35
N LEU A 131 -21.68 3.12 1.97
CA LEU A 131 -20.35 2.83 1.39
C LEU A 131 -19.96 1.33 1.43
N ASN A 132 -20.91 0.46 1.77
CA ASN A 132 -20.72 -0.96 2.05
C ASN A 132 -20.38 -1.84 0.85
N GLN A 133 -20.37 -1.31 -0.38
CA GLN A 133 -20.05 -2.13 -1.55
C GLN A 133 -18.54 -2.31 -1.76
N TYR A 134 -17.68 -1.34 -1.39
CA TYR A 134 -16.20 -1.46 -1.58
C TYR A 134 -15.31 -0.56 -0.68
N GLY A 135 -15.79 0.19 0.32
CA GLY A 135 -15.00 1.37 0.77
C GLY A 135 -14.96 1.77 2.25
N VAL A 136 -15.74 1.20 3.16
CA VAL A 136 -15.76 1.71 4.55
C VAL A 136 -14.55 1.30 5.39
N GLU A 137 -13.93 0.15 5.09
CA GLU A 137 -12.81 -0.36 5.89
C GLU A 137 -11.58 0.56 5.84
N ARG A 138 -11.38 1.27 4.72
CA ARG A 138 -10.35 2.32 4.58
C ARG A 138 -10.75 3.64 5.23
N GLY A 139 -12.03 3.87 5.47
CA GLY A 139 -12.56 5.05 6.16
C GLY A 139 -12.53 4.92 7.68
N CYS A 140 -12.60 3.70 8.23
CA CYS A 140 -12.56 3.47 9.67
C CYS A 140 -11.32 4.11 10.31
N LEU A 141 -10.14 3.93 9.71
CA LEU A 141 -8.88 4.46 10.23
C LEU A 141 -8.79 5.99 10.22
N HIS A 142 -9.57 6.66 9.36
CA HIS A 142 -9.62 8.12 9.32
C HIS A 142 -10.17 8.70 10.63
N CYS A 143 -11.17 8.04 11.21
CA CYS A 143 -11.79 8.45 12.47
C CYS A 143 -11.24 7.66 13.67
N HIS A 144 -10.83 6.40 13.47
CA HIS A 144 -10.33 5.47 14.48
C HIS A 144 -8.90 5.00 14.15
N PRO A 145 -7.89 5.89 14.21
CA PRO A 145 -6.51 5.57 13.82
C PRO A 145 -5.84 4.50 14.69
N ASP A 146 -6.36 4.27 15.90
CA ASP A 146 -5.91 3.24 16.84
C ASP A 146 -6.85 2.03 16.92
N GLY A 147 -7.89 2.00 16.08
CA GLY A 147 -8.91 0.96 16.04
C GLY A 147 -9.82 0.92 17.26
N ARG A 148 -9.85 1.98 18.10
CA ARG A 148 -10.74 2.05 19.26
C ARG A 148 -11.99 2.87 18.96
N LYS A 149 -13.09 2.55 19.64
CA LYS A 149 -14.25 3.44 19.69
C LYS A 149 -13.93 4.66 20.57
N HIS A 150 -14.66 5.76 20.39
CA HIS A 150 -14.38 7.01 21.09
C HIS A 150 -14.73 7.02 22.60
N ASP A 151 -15.31 5.94 23.14
CA ASP A 151 -15.80 5.86 24.53
C ASP A 151 -14.90 5.03 25.48
N ASP A 152 -13.72 4.61 25.03
CA ASP A 152 -12.77 3.78 25.80
C ASP A 152 -11.74 4.60 26.60
#